data_AF-A0A5C4T4D0-F1
#
_entry.id   AF-A0A5C4T4D0-F1
#
_cell.length_a   1.000
_cell.length_b   1.000
_cell.length_c   1.000
_cell.angle_alpha   90.00
_cell.angle_beta   90.00
_cell.angle_gamma   90.00
#
_symmetry.space_group_name_H-M   'P 1'
#
loop_
_entity.id
_entity.type
_entity.pdbx_description
1 polymer ?
#
loop_
_entity_poly.entity_id
_entity_poly.type
_entity_poly.pdbx_seq_one_letter_code
_entity_poly.pdbx_strand_id
1 'polypeptide(L)'
;MKTIYGSAAELPELKEPDPAMVKAAMMIQKKAYRSFSLKEIAAALGFSPVRFTQKFNSDFGVNPLQYLTSLRLEQARSLLLETNLTLDQIAE
;
A
#
# COMPACT_ATOMS: atom_id res chain seq x y z
N MET A 1 14.34 -32.14 -1.98
CA MET A 1 13.37 -31.02 -1.99
C MET A 1 13.01 -30.75 -0.53
N LYS A 2 13.56 -29.69 0.10
CA LYS A 2 13.29 -29.40 1.51
C LYS A 2 11.91 -28.75 1.63
N THR A 3 11.03 -29.43 2.35
CA THR A 3 9.71 -28.98 2.81
C THR A 3 9.86 -27.78 3.76
N ILE A 4 9.11 -26.69 3.51
CA ILE A 4 9.03 -25.50 4.39
C ILE A 4 7.60 -25.00 4.62
N TYR A 5 6.61 -25.89 4.59
CA TYR A 5 5.30 -25.59 5.19
C TYR A 5 4.93 -26.78 6.06
N GLY A 6 5.22 -26.62 7.36
CA GLY A 6 4.82 -27.56 8.39
C GLY A 6 3.30 -27.54 8.59
N SER A 7 2.77 -28.73 8.87
CA SER A 7 1.51 -29.03 9.54
C SER A 7 0.20 -28.58 8.88
N ALA A 8 -0.60 -29.57 8.53
CA ALA A 8 -1.89 -29.49 7.86
C ALA A 8 -3.08 -29.17 8.79
N ALA A 9 -3.00 -28.13 9.65
CA ALA A 9 -4.05 -27.93 10.66
C ALA A 9 -4.45 -26.48 11.01
N GLU A 10 -4.04 -25.45 10.27
CA GLU A 10 -4.53 -24.08 10.51
C GLU A 10 -4.82 -23.39 9.18
N LEU A 11 -6.11 -23.31 8.81
CA LEU A 11 -6.56 -22.29 7.87
C LEU A 11 -6.12 -20.94 8.46
N PRO A 12 -5.41 -20.06 7.73
CA PRO A 12 -4.96 -18.81 8.30
C PRO A 12 -6.20 -18.05 8.75
N GLU A 13 -6.36 -17.86 10.06
CA GLU A 13 -7.29 -16.88 10.61
C GLU A 13 -7.10 -15.62 9.77
N LEU A 14 -8.16 -15.13 9.13
CA LEU A 14 -8.17 -13.81 8.52
C LEU A 14 -8.03 -12.79 9.66
N LYS A 15 -6.81 -12.65 10.17
CA LYS A 15 -6.48 -11.70 11.21
C LYS A 15 -6.79 -10.34 10.64
N GLU A 16 -7.70 -9.63 11.31
CA GLU A 16 -7.95 -8.24 10.98
C GLU A 16 -6.61 -7.50 10.93
N PRO A 17 -6.39 -6.68 9.89
CA PRO A 17 -5.13 -5.97 9.74
C PRO A 17 -4.86 -5.14 10.98
N ASP A 18 -3.61 -5.12 11.43
CA ASP A 18 -3.22 -4.39 12.63
C ASP A 18 -3.65 -2.92 12.49
N PRO A 19 -4.32 -2.32 13.50
CA PRO A 19 -4.72 -0.92 13.46
C PRO A 19 -3.59 0.04 13.09
N ALA A 20 -2.34 -0.29 13.45
CA ALA A 20 -1.16 0.48 13.05
C ALA A 20 -0.88 0.37 11.55
N MET A 21 -1.08 -0.80 10.93
CA MET A 21 -0.92 -1.01 9.49
C MET A 21 -2.06 -0.36 8.70
N VAL A 22 -3.29 -0.39 9.21
CA VAL A 22 -4.41 0.39 8.66
C VAL A 22 -4.09 1.88 8.67
N LYS A 23 -3.61 2.41 9.79
CA LYS A 23 -3.17 3.81 9.91
C LYS A 23 -2.01 4.12 8.95
N ALA A 24 -1.08 3.20 8.77
CA ALA A 24 0.01 3.36 7.80
C ALA A 24 -0.51 3.48 6.36
N ALA A 25 -1.44 2.62 5.95
CA ALA A 25 -2.06 2.66 4.63
C ALA A 25 -2.76 4.01 4.39
N MET A 26 -3.53 4.51 5.37
CA MET A 26 -4.15 5.84 5.31
C MET A 26 -3.11 6.96 5.18
N MET A 27 -2.00 6.90 5.93
CA MET A 27 -0.92 7.89 5.82
C MET A 27 -0.23 7.85 4.45
N ILE A 28 -0.02 6.65 3.89
CA ILE A 28 0.53 6.46 2.54
C ILE A 28 -0.43 7.05 1.51
N GLN A 29 -1.71 6.72 1.57
CA GLN A 29 -2.72 7.22 0.63
C GLN A 29 -2.82 8.75 0.67
N LYS A 30 -2.91 9.34 1.86
CA LYS A 30 -2.98 10.80 2.04
C LYS A 30 -1.74 11.53 1.52
N LYS A 31 -0.57 10.87 1.56
CA LYS A 31 0.71 11.45 1.14
C LYS A 31 1.20 10.97 -0.23
N ALA A 32 0.47 10.08 -0.91
CA ALA A 32 0.92 9.38 -2.12
C ALA A 32 1.42 10.33 -3.22
N TYR A 33 0.79 11.50 -3.31
CA TYR A 33 1.03 12.54 -4.32
C TYR A 33 2.05 13.60 -3.91
N ARG A 34 2.66 13.46 -2.73
CA ARG A 34 3.75 14.32 -2.26
C ARG A 34 5.03 13.47 -2.16
N SER A 35 6.17 14.14 -2.16
CA SER A 35 7.43 13.49 -1.78
C SER A 35 7.44 13.21 -0.29
N PHE A 36 7.54 11.95 0.10
CA PHE A 36 7.69 11.52 1.49
C PHE A 36 8.51 10.23 1.55
N SER A 37 9.04 9.89 2.73
CA SER A 37 9.76 8.64 2.95
C SER A 37 8.90 7.61 3.68
N LEU A 38 8.83 6.38 3.15
CA LEU A 38 8.20 5.26 3.86
C LEU A 38 8.88 4.97 5.20
N LYS A 39 10.17 5.31 5.35
CA LYS A 39 10.90 5.19 6.62
C LYS A 39 10.35 6.16 7.68
N GLU A 40 9.90 7.35 7.28
CA GLU A 40 9.29 8.31 8.21
C GLU A 40 7.94 7.82 8.71
N ILE A 41 7.15 7.16 7.85
CA ILE A 41 5.87 6.54 8.27
C ILE A 41 6.15 5.39 9.25
N ALA A 42 7.13 4.54 8.94
CA ALA A 42 7.53 3.47 9.85
C ALA A 42 7.97 4.03 11.22
N ALA A 43 8.83 5.04 11.22
CA ALA A 43 9.31 5.68 12.45
C ALA A 43 8.19 6.35 13.25
N ALA A 44 7.26 7.05 12.59
CA ALA A 44 6.11 7.70 13.22
C ALA A 44 5.15 6.70 13.90
N LEU A 45 5.17 5.44 13.47
CA LEU A 45 4.38 4.35 14.04
C LEU A 45 5.21 3.46 15.00
N GLY A 46 6.47 3.80 15.26
CA GLY A 46 7.35 3.05 16.17
C GLY A 46 7.95 1.77 15.58
N PHE A 47 7.97 1.63 14.25
CA PHE A 47 8.52 0.45 13.57
C PHE A 47 9.87 0.75 12.91
N SER A 48 10.79 -0.21 12.99
CA SER A 48 11.92 -0.28 12.06
C SER A 48 11.42 -0.50 10.62
N PRO A 49 12.10 -0.03 9.57
CA PRO A 49 11.69 -0.22 8.18
C PRO A 49 11.45 -1.69 7.78
N VAL A 50 12.28 -2.61 8.29
CA VAL A 50 12.16 -4.05 8.02
C VAL A 50 10.88 -4.63 8.62
N ARG A 51 10.65 -4.43 9.92
CA ARG A 51 9.43 -4.88 10.61
C ARG A 51 8.17 -4.27 10.00
N PHE A 52 8.23 -2.98 9.63
CA PHE A 52 7.14 -2.29 8.95
C PHE A 52 6.79 -2.99 7.63
N THR A 53 7.80 -3.26 6.80
CA THR A 53 7.61 -3.89 5.48
C THR A 53 7.04 -5.31 5.61
N GLN A 54 7.58 -6.11 6.53
CA GLN A 54 7.12 -7.47 6.78
C GLN A 54 5.68 -7.49 7.27
N LYS A 55 5.35 -6.63 8.25
CA LYS A 55 4.02 -6.60 8.85
C LYS A 55 2.97 -6.04 7.90
N PHE A 56 3.30 -4.98 7.16
CA PHE A 56 2.43 -4.43 6.12
C PHE A 56 2.15 -5.47 5.03
N ASN A 57 3.17 -6.23 4.59
CA ASN A 57 2.98 -7.30 3.62
C ASN A 57 2.17 -8.48 4.17
N SER A 58 2.33 -8.81 5.46
CA SER A 58 1.51 -9.82 6.12
C SER A 58 0.04 -9.43 6.18
N ASP A 59 -0.25 -8.16 6.46
CA ASP A 59 -1.60 -7.67 6.69
C ASP A 59 -2.32 -7.29 5.37
N PHE A 60 -1.59 -6.83 4.34
CA PHE A 60 -2.16 -6.36 3.06
C PHE A 60 -1.76 -7.21 1.84
N GLY A 61 -0.90 -8.21 1.99
CA GLY A 61 -0.42 -9.07 0.90
C GLY A 61 0.52 -8.40 -0.11
N VAL A 62 0.85 -7.12 0.09
CA VAL A 62 1.78 -6.35 -0.75
C VAL A 62 2.71 -5.52 0.11
N ASN A 63 3.93 -5.25 -0.37
CA ASN A 63 4.82 -4.37 0.37
C ASN A 63 4.42 -2.89 0.25
N PRO A 64 4.81 -2.02 1.21
CA PRO A 64 4.41 -0.60 1.22
C PRO A 64 4.82 0.20 -0.02
N LEU A 65 5.96 -0.14 -0.64
CA LEU A 65 6.45 0.56 -1.83
C LEU A 65 5.62 0.22 -3.07
N GLN A 66 5.27 -1.05 -3.24
CA GLN A 66 4.35 -1.50 -4.28
C GLN A 66 2.98 -0.85 -4.11
N TYR A 67 2.44 -0.83 -2.88
CA TYR A 67 1.18 -0.16 -2.57
C TYR A 67 1.20 1.33 -2.97
N LEU A 68 2.25 2.06 -2.58
CA LEU A 68 2.44 3.47 -3.00
C LEU A 68 2.52 3.62 -4.53
N THR A 69 3.19 2.69 -5.20
CA THR A 69 3.36 2.73 -6.66
C THR A 69 2.01 2.54 -7.36
N SER A 70 1.20 1.59 -6.91
CA SER A 70 -0.15 1.36 -7.43
C SER A 70 -1.05 2.59 -7.27
N LEU A 71 -1.01 3.24 -6.10
CA LEU A 71 -1.78 4.48 -5.85
C LEU A 71 -1.38 5.62 -6.81
N ARG A 72 -0.09 5.75 -7.12
CA ARG A 72 0.40 6.77 -8.07
C ARG A 72 -0.01 6.46 -9.50
N LEU A 73 0.02 5.19 -9.89
CA LEU A 73 -0.43 4.75 -11.21
C LEU A 73 -1.94 4.92 -11.41
N GLU A 74 -2.73 4.56 -10.40
CA GLU A 74 -4.18 4.76 -10.42
C GLU A 74 -4.52 6.24 -10.60
N GLN A 75 -3.85 7.13 -9.87
CA GLN A 75 -4.04 8.56 -10.03
C GLN A 75 -3.61 9.07 -11.41
N ALA A 76 -2.46 8.63 -11.92
CA ALA A 76 -2.00 9.02 -13.24
C ALA A 76 -3.04 8.62 -14.31
N ARG A 77 -3.63 7.43 -14.17
CA ARG A 77 -4.72 6.97 -15.03
C ARG A 77 -5.96 7.86 -14.89
N SER A 78 -6.39 8.18 -13.68
CA SER A 78 -7.54 9.05 -13.45
C SER A 78 -7.33 10.44 -14.05
N LEU A 79 -6.16 11.03 -13.85
CA LEU A 79 -5.81 12.33 -14.44
C LEU A 79 -5.82 12.30 -15.97
N LEU A 80 -5.29 11.25 -16.60
CA LEU A 80 -5.32 11.11 -18.06
C LEU A 80 -6.74 10.98 -18.61
N LEU A 81 -7.62 10.24 -17.91
CA LEU A 81 -9.03 10.11 -18.29
C LEU A 81 -9.79 11.42 -18.10
N GLU A 82 -9.58 12.12 -16.99
CA GLU A 82 -10.15 13.45 -16.74
C GLU A 82 -9.69 14.47 -17.79
N THR A 83 -8.39 14.50 -18.12
CA THR A 83 -7.89 15.44 -19.14
C THR A 83 -8.46 15.17 -20.53
N ASN A 84 -8.60 13.90 -20.92
CA ASN A 84 -9.20 13.55 -22.20
C ASN A 84 -10.68 13.95 -22.26
N LEU A 85 -11.45 13.71 -21.18
CA LEU A 85 -12.84 14.17 -21.08
C LEU A 85 -12.95 15.69 -21.17
N THR A 86 -12.05 16.44 -20.52
CA THR A 86 -12.07 17.90 -20.60
C THR A 86 -11.65 18.43 -21.98
N LEU A 87 -10.72 17.79 -22.68
CA LEU A 87 -10.32 18.20 -24.03
C LEU A 87 -11.42 17.92 -25.06
N ASP A 88 -12.07 16.77 -24.99
CA ASP A 88 -13.21 16.43 -25.84
C ASP A 88 -14.44 17.33 -25.54
N GLN A 89 -14.62 17.79 -24.30
CA GLN A 89 -15.70 18.73 -23.92
C GLN A 89 -15.39 20.20 -24.23
N ILE A 90 -14.14 20.58 -24.48
CA ILE A 90 -13.76 21.97 -24.82
C ILE A 90 -13.80 22.20 -26.35
N ALA A 91 -14.00 21.14 -27.15
CA ALA A 91 -14.07 21.22 -28.61
C ALA A 91 -15.47 21.53 -29.18
N GLU A 92 -16.38 22.13 -28.40
CA GLU A 92 -17.71 22.58 -28.85
C GLU A 92 -17.84 24.12 -28.85
#